data_AF-A0A3M2VUP3-F1
#
_entry.id   AF-A0A3M2VUP3-F1
#
_cell.length_a   1.000
_cell.length_b   1.000
_cell.length_c   1.000
_cell.angle_alpha   90.00
_cell.angle_beta   90.00
_cell.angle_gamma   90.00
#
_symmetry.space_group_name_H-M   'P 1'
#
loop_
_entity.id
_entity.type
_entity.pdbx_description
1 polymer ?
#
loop_
_entity_poly.entity_id
_entity_poly.type
_entity_poly.pdbx_seq_one_letter_code
_entity_poly.pdbx_strand_id
1 'polypeptide(L)'
;MVRMARRPDYPLSTTLTGWVFAFKISVICPNMPNSFKPRPLKNLFTANGCWAGLLETGGLRQIEVESISKMLACGTSILGVKHYTCGNHSCPHVKYLCNTCHCRACPSCGKKATDQWIAVQNNRLPDCSWQHLVFTLPDTLWSLFFYNRGLLDTLFRLAADNLLYAGKRRGLRIGLFGALHTYGRRLNWRPHVHLSATAGGLDEQGVWKNLAFHEKAMRHRWMWNVRNTLLGLWGQLTLPPELAHITHESDWRHLVLNAGGQHWHIYLSKKTENGRKTVNYLGRYLKKPPISGSRLAH
;
A
#
# COMPACT_ATOMS: atom_id res chain seq x y z
N MET A 1 -1.85 2.34 -25.00
CA MET A 1 -1.88 3.74 -24.57
C MET A 1 -2.98 3.89 -23.52
N VAL A 2 -2.65 3.86 -22.23
CA VAL A 2 -3.66 3.92 -21.15
C VAL A 2 -3.73 5.35 -20.66
N ARG A 3 -4.77 6.08 -21.08
CA ARG A 3 -5.12 7.40 -20.53
C ARG A 3 -5.71 7.21 -19.14
N MET A 4 -5.06 7.77 -18.13
CA MET A 4 -5.66 7.96 -16.80
C MET A 4 -6.76 9.02 -16.91
N ALA A 5 -8.01 8.62 -16.72
CA ALA A 5 -9.12 9.54 -16.58
C ALA A 5 -9.03 10.24 -15.21
N ARG A 6 -8.85 11.57 -15.22
CA ARG A 6 -9.05 12.44 -14.06
C ARG A 6 -10.52 12.38 -13.65
N ARG A 7 -10.79 12.28 -12.35
CA ARG A 7 -12.13 12.57 -11.82
C ARG A 7 -12.28 14.09 -11.66
N PRO A 8 -13.48 14.65 -11.83
CA PRO A 8 -13.68 16.09 -11.83
C PRO A 8 -13.63 16.69 -10.42
N ASP A 9 -13.07 17.88 -10.37
CA ASP A 9 -12.96 18.77 -9.22
C ASP A 9 -14.34 19.20 -8.70
N TYR A 10 -14.50 19.27 -7.38
CA TYR A 10 -15.56 20.05 -6.74
C TYR A 10 -14.90 21.11 -5.84
N PRO A 11 -15.44 22.34 -5.81
CA PRO A 11 -14.74 23.49 -5.27
C PRO A 11 -14.78 23.51 -3.74
N LEU A 12 -13.64 23.86 -3.14
CA LEU A 12 -13.51 24.29 -1.76
C LEU A 12 -14.19 25.66 -1.60
N SER A 13 -15.21 25.76 -0.73
CA SER A 13 -15.65 27.05 -0.19
C SER A 13 -15.27 27.15 1.28
N THR A 14 -14.72 28.30 1.60
CA THR A 14 -14.10 28.73 2.85
C THR A 14 -15.12 29.08 3.94
N THR A 15 -14.59 29.11 5.17
CA THR A 15 -15.03 29.84 6.38
C THR A 15 -16.33 29.43 7.05
N LEU A 16 -16.21 28.88 8.27
CA LEU A 16 -16.94 29.37 9.45
C LEU A 16 -16.21 28.94 10.73
N THR A 17 -15.81 29.95 11.49
CA THR A 17 -15.41 29.92 12.90
C THR A 17 -16.51 29.31 13.75
N GLY A 18 -16.16 28.42 14.69
CA GLY A 18 -17.16 27.80 15.55
C GLY A 18 -16.55 26.94 16.65
N TRP A 19 -16.55 27.50 17.85
CA TRP A 19 -16.31 26.91 19.15
C TRP A 19 -16.68 25.42 19.27
N VAL A 20 -15.72 24.57 19.64
CA VAL A 20 -15.97 23.16 19.97
C VAL A 20 -16.48 23.08 21.41
N PHE A 21 -17.80 23.06 21.58
CA PHE A 21 -18.41 22.55 22.80
C PHE A 21 -18.38 21.01 22.75
N ALA A 22 -17.64 20.41 23.66
CA ALA A 22 -17.60 18.95 23.84
C ALA A 22 -18.91 18.47 24.49
N PHE A 23 -19.83 17.94 23.69
CA PHE A 23 -20.94 17.13 24.23
C PHE A 23 -20.45 15.71 24.49
N LYS A 24 -20.53 15.31 25.76
CA LYS A 24 -20.31 13.94 26.22
C LYS A 24 -21.54 13.10 25.85
N ILE A 25 -21.52 12.44 24.69
CA ILE A 25 -22.54 11.43 24.34
C ILE A 25 -22.14 10.12 25.02
N SER A 26 -22.78 9.84 26.14
CA SER A 26 -22.78 8.51 26.77
C SER A 26 -23.58 7.55 25.90
N VAL A 27 -22.90 6.72 25.10
CA VAL A 27 -23.51 5.52 24.53
C VAL A 27 -23.34 4.40 25.55
N ILE A 28 -24.38 4.15 26.33
CA ILE A 28 -24.47 2.96 27.18
C ILE A 28 -24.69 1.76 26.25
N CYS A 29 -23.65 0.95 26.06
CA CYS A 29 -23.80 -0.42 25.56
C CYS A 29 -23.88 -1.35 26.78
N PRO A 30 -24.93 -2.18 26.92
CA PRO A 30 -25.04 -3.11 28.03
C PRO A 30 -23.91 -4.16 27.97
N ASN A 31 -23.44 -4.56 29.16
CA ASN A 31 -22.34 -5.49 29.40
C ASN A 31 -22.46 -6.76 28.55
N MET A 32 -21.43 -7.02 27.73
CA MET A 32 -21.23 -8.32 27.08
C MET A 32 -20.06 -9.04 27.79
N PRO A 33 -20.22 -10.34 28.14
CA PRO A 33 -19.18 -11.13 28.80
C PRO A 33 -17.95 -11.26 27.89
N ASN A 34 -16.76 -11.59 28.45
CA ASN A 34 -15.45 -11.69 27.78
C ASN A 34 -15.49 -12.33 26.37
N SER A 35 -15.85 -11.53 25.36
CA SER A 35 -16.21 -11.92 24.01
C SER A 35 -15.39 -11.12 23.00
N PHE A 36 -15.20 -11.69 21.81
CA PHE A 36 -14.53 -11.08 20.65
C PHE A 36 -14.69 -9.56 20.62
N LYS A 37 -13.60 -8.81 20.75
CA LYS A 37 -13.62 -7.34 20.66
C LYS A 37 -13.77 -6.93 19.19
N PRO A 38 -14.95 -6.47 18.73
CA PRO A 38 -15.08 -6.00 17.36
C PRO A 38 -14.20 -4.77 17.16
N ARG A 39 -13.51 -4.69 16.01
CA ARG A 39 -12.71 -3.52 15.58
C ARG A 39 -11.51 -3.20 16.51
N PRO A 40 -10.59 -4.14 16.76
CA PRO A 40 -9.46 -3.93 17.66
C PRO A 40 -8.56 -2.75 17.26
N LEU A 41 -8.48 -2.44 15.96
CA LEU A 41 -7.73 -1.27 15.48
C LEU A 41 -8.37 0.06 15.91
N LYS A 42 -9.70 0.15 16.01
CA LYS A 42 -10.34 1.37 16.54
C LYS A 42 -9.99 1.55 18.01
N ASN A 43 -10.08 0.47 18.78
CA ASN A 43 -9.76 0.48 20.20
C ASN A 43 -8.31 0.90 20.44
N LEU A 44 -7.36 0.46 19.61
CA LEU A 44 -5.97 0.88 19.69
C LEU A 44 -5.81 2.40 19.62
N PHE A 45 -6.57 3.08 18.76
CA PHE A 45 -6.48 4.54 18.56
C PHE A 45 -7.38 5.34 19.52
N THR A 46 -8.36 4.71 20.18
CA THR A 46 -9.22 5.41 21.15
C THR A 46 -8.84 5.15 22.60
N ALA A 47 -8.08 4.08 22.87
CA ALA A 47 -7.63 3.74 24.22
C ALA A 47 -6.83 4.90 24.82
N ASN A 48 -7.20 5.31 26.04
CA ASN A 48 -6.54 6.37 26.81
C ASN A 48 -6.35 7.68 26.02
N GLY A 49 -7.24 7.99 25.07
CA GLY A 49 -7.15 9.21 24.27
C GLY A 49 -5.90 9.27 23.37
N CYS A 50 -5.24 8.13 23.08
CA CYS A 50 -3.94 8.13 22.42
C CYS A 50 -3.94 8.82 21.04
N TRP A 51 -5.03 8.74 20.27
CA TRP A 51 -5.12 9.46 19.00
C TRP A 51 -5.14 10.98 19.19
N ALA A 52 -5.82 11.49 20.21
CA ALA A 52 -5.80 12.92 20.54
C ALA A 52 -4.38 13.35 20.94
N GLY A 53 -3.73 12.59 21.82
CA GLY A 53 -2.33 12.88 22.21
C GLY A 53 -1.34 12.84 21.04
N LEU A 54 -1.53 11.91 20.08
CA LEU A 54 -0.74 11.87 18.84
C LEU A 54 -0.98 13.09 17.94
N LEU A 55 -2.21 13.59 17.87
CA LEU A 55 -2.53 14.81 17.13
C LEU A 55 -1.88 16.04 17.76
N GLU A 56 -1.89 16.12 19.10
CA GLU A 56 -1.26 17.21 19.86
C GLU A 56 0.27 17.19 19.75
N THR A 57 0.89 16.00 19.81
CA THR A 57 2.34 15.83 19.65
C THR A 57 2.82 16.28 18.27
N GLY A 58 1.96 16.16 17.24
CA GLY A 58 2.31 16.51 15.87
C GLY A 58 3.24 15.49 15.19
N GLY A 59 3.86 15.91 14.08
CA GLY A 59 4.75 15.04 13.27
C GLY A 59 4.05 14.01 12.38
N LEU A 60 2.71 13.95 12.43
CA LEU A 60 1.91 13.11 11.54
C LEU A 60 1.71 13.80 10.19
N ARG A 61 1.74 13.02 9.12
CA ARG A 61 1.39 13.51 7.78
C ARG A 61 -0.11 13.66 7.67
N GLN A 62 -0.56 14.61 6.85
CA GLN A 62 -1.97 14.83 6.57
C GLN A 62 -2.70 13.54 6.16
N ILE A 63 -2.09 12.72 5.30
CA ILE A 63 -2.69 11.45 4.86
C ILE A 63 -2.88 10.44 6.02
N GLU A 64 -2.03 10.48 7.03
CA GLU A 64 -2.14 9.64 8.22
C GLU A 64 -3.30 10.12 9.08
N VAL A 65 -3.37 11.43 9.34
CA VAL A 65 -4.47 12.07 10.07
C VAL A 65 -5.82 11.78 9.41
N GLU A 66 -5.94 12.03 8.11
CA GLU A 66 -7.16 11.75 7.36
C GLU A 66 -7.53 10.26 7.39
N SER A 67 -6.56 9.37 7.21
CA SER A 67 -6.83 7.93 7.13
C SER A 67 -7.34 7.38 8.45
N ILE A 68 -6.74 7.78 9.57
CA ILE A 68 -7.13 7.34 10.90
C ILE A 68 -8.46 7.98 11.32
N SER A 69 -8.68 9.27 11.06
CA SER A 69 -9.95 9.94 11.36
C SER A 69 -11.13 9.30 10.61
N LYS A 70 -10.95 9.05 9.30
CA LYS A 70 -11.94 8.31 8.48
C LYS A 70 -12.20 6.91 9.03
N MET A 71 -11.16 6.20 9.44
CA MET A 71 -11.33 4.88 10.08
C MET A 71 -12.14 4.98 11.37
N LEU A 72 -11.84 5.94 12.25
CA LEU A 72 -12.53 6.14 13.53
C LEU A 72 -14.02 6.48 13.32
N ALA A 73 -14.34 7.34 12.35
CA ALA A 73 -15.71 7.67 11.98
C ALA A 73 -16.47 6.52 11.28
N CYS A 74 -15.77 5.50 10.76
CA CYS A 74 -16.39 4.45 9.95
C CYS A 74 -17.50 3.68 10.69
N GLY A 75 -18.71 3.66 10.15
CA GLY A 75 -19.83 2.93 10.77
C GLY A 75 -20.30 3.56 12.07
N THR A 76 -20.16 4.88 12.22
CA THR A 76 -20.90 5.72 13.16
C THR A 76 -21.84 6.65 12.37
N SER A 77 -22.73 7.35 13.07
CA SER A 77 -23.65 8.32 12.45
C SER A 77 -22.93 9.53 11.83
N ILE A 78 -21.66 9.77 12.18
CA ILE A 78 -20.83 10.87 11.64
C ILE A 78 -20.75 10.82 10.11
N LEU A 79 -20.74 9.61 9.52
CA LEU A 79 -20.69 9.44 8.06
C LEU A 79 -22.07 9.37 7.40
N GLY A 80 -23.14 9.65 8.15
CA GLY A 80 -24.51 9.49 7.72
C GLY A 80 -25.07 8.09 7.95
N VAL A 81 -26.40 8.00 7.97
CA VAL A 81 -27.18 6.80 8.30
C VAL A 81 -28.24 6.58 7.24
N LYS A 82 -28.39 5.33 6.80
CA LYS A 82 -29.52 4.89 5.98
C LYS A 82 -30.58 4.30 6.89
N HIS A 83 -31.79 4.82 6.78
CA HIS A 83 -32.96 4.34 7.49
C HIS A 83 -33.76 3.42 6.56
N TYR A 84 -33.99 2.18 7.00
CA TYR A 84 -34.80 1.20 6.29
C TYR A 84 -36.03 0.88 7.14
N THR A 85 -37.20 1.01 6.53
CA THR A 85 -38.48 0.60 7.08
C THR A 85 -39.00 -0.61 6.30
N CYS A 86 -39.85 -1.41 6.92
CA CYS A 86 -40.61 -2.42 6.19
C CYS A 86 -41.59 -1.72 5.22
N GLY A 87 -41.84 -2.32 4.05
CA GLY A 87 -42.88 -1.84 3.13
C GLY A 87 -44.30 -2.03 3.67
N ASN A 88 -44.48 -2.89 4.69
CA ASN A 88 -45.73 -2.98 5.42
C ASN A 88 -45.83 -1.85 6.46
N HIS A 89 -46.80 -0.95 6.29
CA HIS A 89 -47.03 0.21 7.15
C HIS A 89 -47.39 -0.14 8.60
N SER A 90 -47.86 -1.36 8.89
CA SER A 90 -48.14 -1.82 10.26
C SER A 90 -46.96 -2.50 10.93
N CYS A 91 -45.83 -2.69 10.23
CA CYS A 91 -44.65 -3.34 10.77
C CYS A 91 -43.72 -2.31 11.46
N PRO A 92 -43.47 -2.42 12.77
CA PRO A 92 -42.64 -1.45 13.51
C PRO A 92 -41.14 -1.64 13.29
N HIS A 93 -40.72 -2.62 12.49
CA HIS A 93 -39.31 -2.93 12.30
C HIS A 93 -38.60 -1.82 11.50
N VAL A 94 -37.62 -1.19 12.15
CA VAL A 94 -36.71 -0.23 11.54
C VAL A 94 -35.26 -0.72 11.64
N LYS A 95 -34.47 -0.40 10.64
CA LYS A 95 -33.04 -0.72 10.61
C LYS A 95 -32.23 0.50 10.20
N TYR A 96 -31.29 0.89 11.06
CA TYR A 96 -30.34 1.96 10.78
C TYR A 96 -29.00 1.37 10.37
N LEU A 97 -28.51 1.77 9.19
CA LEU A 97 -27.20 1.36 8.69
C LEU A 97 -26.30 2.58 8.53
N CYS A 98 -25.28 2.67 9.38
CA CYS A 98 -24.26 3.71 9.27
C CYS A 98 -23.37 3.49 8.04
N ASN A 99 -23.03 4.57 7.35
CA ASN A 99 -22.17 4.51 6.16
C ASN A 99 -20.72 4.11 6.50
N THR A 100 -20.04 3.57 5.50
CA THR A 100 -18.64 3.14 5.60
C THR A 100 -17.68 4.21 5.06
N CYS A 101 -16.49 4.32 5.65
CA CYS A 101 -15.51 5.35 5.27
C CYS A 101 -14.78 5.09 3.94
N HIS A 102 -14.84 3.87 3.39
CA HIS A 102 -14.10 3.45 2.19
C HIS A 102 -12.57 3.67 2.26
N CYS A 103 -12.02 3.92 3.46
CA CYS A 103 -10.60 4.17 3.69
C CYS A 103 -9.81 2.86 3.78
N ARG A 104 -8.62 2.80 3.17
CA ARG A 104 -7.69 1.66 3.24
C ARG A 104 -7.19 1.35 4.65
N ALA A 105 -7.16 2.35 5.53
CA ALA A 105 -6.78 2.20 6.93
C ALA A 105 -7.90 1.56 7.78
N CYS A 106 -9.12 1.47 7.24
CA CYS A 106 -10.20 0.78 7.92
C CYS A 106 -10.15 -0.73 7.64
N PRO A 107 -10.03 -1.60 8.65
CA PRO A 107 -9.91 -3.04 8.43
C PRO A 107 -11.10 -3.64 7.67
N SER A 108 -12.33 -3.24 7.99
CA SER A 108 -13.54 -3.77 7.36
C SER A 108 -13.70 -3.27 5.92
N CYS A 109 -13.55 -1.97 5.70
CA CYS A 109 -13.61 -1.38 4.35
C CYS A 109 -12.49 -1.94 3.47
N GLY A 110 -11.27 -2.03 4.02
CA GLY A 110 -10.11 -2.57 3.35
C GLY A 110 -10.27 -4.05 3.00
N LYS A 111 -10.86 -4.87 3.87
CA LYS A 111 -11.19 -6.27 3.56
C LYS A 111 -12.15 -6.38 2.38
N LYS A 112 -13.27 -5.64 2.42
CA LYS A 112 -14.25 -5.64 1.32
C LYS A 112 -13.61 -5.18 0.00
N ALA A 113 -12.82 -4.10 0.03
CA ALA A 113 -12.12 -3.61 -1.14
C ALA A 113 -11.08 -4.60 -1.68
N THR A 114 -10.36 -5.30 -0.80
CA THR A 114 -9.44 -6.40 -1.18
C THR A 114 -10.19 -7.52 -1.88
N ASP A 115 -11.31 -7.99 -1.32
CA ASP A 115 -12.06 -9.12 -1.88
C ASP A 115 -12.62 -8.79 -3.26
N GLN A 116 -13.20 -7.59 -3.41
CA GLN A 116 -13.68 -7.08 -4.70
C GLN A 116 -12.54 -6.97 -5.71
N TRP A 117 -11.39 -6.44 -5.29
CA TRP A 117 -10.22 -6.33 -6.17
C TRP A 117 -9.70 -7.71 -6.61
N ILE A 118 -9.61 -8.67 -5.69
CA ILE A 118 -9.20 -10.05 -5.97
C ILE A 118 -10.15 -10.68 -6.99
N ALA A 119 -11.47 -10.57 -6.80
CA ALA A 119 -12.46 -11.10 -7.73
C ALA A 119 -12.29 -10.53 -9.13
N VAL A 120 -12.12 -9.19 -9.24
CA VAL A 120 -11.87 -8.53 -10.53
C VAL A 120 -10.57 -8.99 -11.18
N GLN A 121 -9.48 -9.15 -10.42
CA GLN A 121 -8.21 -9.59 -10.99
C GLN A 121 -8.26 -11.05 -11.44
N ASN A 122 -8.88 -11.94 -10.66
CA ASN A 122 -9.01 -13.34 -11.03
C ASN A 122 -9.78 -13.54 -12.35
N ASN A 123 -10.69 -12.61 -12.69
CA ASN A 123 -11.40 -12.60 -13.97
C ASN A 123 -10.62 -11.98 -15.14
N ARG A 124 -9.51 -11.27 -14.87
CA ARG A 124 -8.70 -10.56 -15.87
C ARG A 124 -7.38 -11.22 -16.17
N LEU A 125 -6.82 -11.96 -15.21
CA LEU A 125 -5.51 -12.56 -15.40
C LEU A 125 -5.58 -13.73 -16.40
N PRO A 126 -4.63 -13.82 -17.35
CA PRO A 126 -4.51 -14.99 -18.21
C PRO A 126 -4.25 -16.25 -17.38
N ASP A 127 -4.85 -17.36 -17.84
CA ASP A 127 -4.59 -18.69 -17.29
C ASP A 127 -3.28 -19.23 -17.86
N CYS A 128 -2.20 -18.91 -17.16
CA CYS A 128 -0.84 -19.27 -17.52
C CYS A 128 0.02 -19.34 -16.27
N SER A 129 1.24 -19.84 -16.37
CA SER A 129 2.17 -19.82 -15.25
C SER A 129 2.55 -18.39 -14.85
N TRP A 130 2.68 -18.15 -13.54
CA TRP A 130 3.11 -16.87 -12.95
C TRP A 130 4.32 -17.06 -12.06
N GLN A 131 5.07 -15.99 -11.83
CA GLN A 131 6.18 -15.98 -10.88
C GLN A 131 6.16 -14.68 -10.08
N HIS A 132 6.27 -14.80 -8.75
CA HIS A 132 6.32 -13.67 -7.83
C HIS A 132 7.77 -13.29 -7.52
N LEU A 133 8.05 -11.99 -7.51
CA LEU A 133 9.33 -11.38 -7.21
C LEU A 133 9.18 -10.30 -6.13
N VAL A 134 10.18 -10.17 -5.27
CA VAL A 134 10.27 -9.07 -4.32
C VAL A 134 11.61 -8.36 -4.50
N PHE A 135 11.55 -7.09 -4.90
CA PHE A 135 12.71 -6.22 -5.02
C PHE A 135 12.87 -5.45 -3.70
N THR A 136 14.05 -5.58 -3.08
CA THR A 136 14.39 -4.85 -1.86
C THR A 136 15.56 -3.91 -2.11
N LEU A 137 15.71 -2.89 -1.26
CA LEU A 137 16.88 -2.02 -1.25
C LEU A 137 17.69 -2.22 0.04
N PRO A 138 19.01 -1.97 0.01
CA PRO A 138 19.84 -1.91 1.21
C PRO A 138 19.30 -0.90 2.24
N ASP A 139 19.50 -1.22 3.51
CA ASP A 139 19.09 -0.38 4.65
C ASP A 139 19.78 0.99 4.69
N THR A 140 21.03 1.05 4.24
CA THR A 140 21.80 2.29 4.01
C THR A 140 21.07 3.32 3.14
N LEU A 141 20.11 2.89 2.30
CA LEU A 141 19.31 3.78 1.46
C LEU A 141 17.91 4.04 2.03
N TRP A 142 17.48 3.35 3.10
CA TRP A 142 16.10 3.44 3.59
C TRP A 142 15.73 4.85 4.06
N SER A 143 16.59 5.52 4.82
CA SER A 143 16.32 6.89 5.31
C SER A 143 16.18 7.86 4.14
N LEU A 144 17.01 7.75 3.11
CA LEU A 144 16.90 8.57 1.90
C LEU A 144 15.50 8.47 1.27
N PHE A 145 14.94 7.27 1.12
CA PHE A 145 13.57 7.09 0.61
C PHE A 145 12.47 7.50 1.61
N PHE A 146 12.76 7.55 2.90
CA PHE A 146 11.84 8.04 3.92
C PHE A 146 11.64 9.56 3.80
N TYR A 147 12.73 10.30 3.62
CA TYR A 147 12.69 11.76 3.42
C TYR A 147 12.22 12.12 2.01
N ASN A 148 12.52 11.29 1.02
CA ASN A 148 12.16 11.52 -0.38
C ASN A 148 11.09 10.54 -0.88
N ARG A 149 9.91 10.53 -0.23
CA ARG A 149 8.83 9.57 -0.52
C ARG A 149 8.32 9.62 -1.97
N GLY A 150 8.55 10.70 -2.71
CA GLY A 150 8.26 10.76 -4.15
C GLY A 150 9.02 9.70 -4.96
N LEU A 151 10.20 9.29 -4.51
CA LEU A 151 11.02 8.26 -5.17
C LEU A 151 10.45 6.83 -5.00
N LEU A 152 9.45 6.64 -4.16
CA LEU A 152 8.78 5.35 -4.01
C LEU A 152 8.09 4.91 -5.29
N ASP A 153 7.53 5.85 -6.06
CA ASP A 153 6.95 5.55 -7.37
C ASP A 153 8.04 5.18 -8.39
N THR A 154 9.18 5.88 -8.34
CA THR A 154 10.38 5.54 -9.11
C THR A 154 10.86 4.11 -8.82
N LEU A 155 10.96 3.69 -7.55
CA LEU A 155 11.32 2.31 -7.20
C LEU A 155 10.38 1.29 -7.83
N PHE A 156 9.07 1.54 -7.79
CA PHE A 156 8.08 0.66 -8.41
C PHE A 156 8.30 0.57 -9.92
N ARG A 157 8.49 1.70 -10.60
CA ARG A 157 8.77 1.75 -12.04
C ARG A 157 10.05 1.00 -12.41
N LEU A 158 11.15 1.19 -11.67
CA LEU A 158 12.43 0.53 -11.93
C LEU A 158 12.32 -0.99 -11.75
N ALA A 159 11.56 -1.46 -10.76
CA ALA A 159 11.30 -2.89 -10.56
C ALA A 159 10.46 -3.47 -11.71
N ALA A 160 9.42 -2.75 -12.15
CA ALA A 160 8.57 -3.16 -13.27
C ALA A 160 9.35 -3.19 -14.58
N ASP A 161 10.15 -2.15 -14.86
CA ASP A 161 11.03 -2.08 -16.03
C ASP A 161 11.99 -3.27 -16.08
N ASN A 162 12.52 -3.73 -14.94
CA ASN A 162 13.42 -4.87 -14.89
C ASN A 162 12.79 -6.15 -15.50
N LEU A 163 11.52 -6.40 -15.17
CA LEU A 163 10.76 -7.53 -15.71
C LEU A 163 10.32 -7.30 -17.16
N LEU A 164 9.84 -6.11 -17.49
CA LEU A 164 9.45 -5.75 -18.85
C LEU A 164 10.63 -5.83 -19.81
N TYR A 165 11.82 -5.39 -19.39
CA TYR A 165 13.06 -5.51 -20.14
C TYR A 165 13.41 -6.97 -20.44
N ALA A 166 13.26 -7.87 -19.45
CA ALA A 166 13.49 -9.30 -19.66
C ALA A 166 12.56 -9.91 -20.71
N GLY A 167 11.28 -9.52 -20.70
CA GLY A 167 10.31 -9.89 -21.75
C GLY A 167 10.69 -9.31 -23.12
N LYS A 168 10.97 -8.00 -23.17
CA LYS A 168 11.35 -7.29 -24.41
C LYS A 168 12.59 -7.89 -25.08
N ARG A 169 13.61 -8.28 -24.30
CA ARG A 169 14.82 -8.96 -24.82
C ARG A 169 14.54 -10.29 -25.52
N ARG A 170 13.35 -10.87 -25.31
CA ARG A 170 12.88 -12.10 -25.94
C ARG A 170 11.76 -11.84 -26.96
N GLY A 171 11.44 -10.58 -27.26
CA GLY A 171 10.31 -10.21 -28.12
C GLY A 171 8.94 -10.51 -27.51
N LEU A 172 8.84 -10.61 -26.18
CA LEU A 172 7.62 -11.05 -25.49
C LEU A 172 6.90 -9.91 -24.78
N ARG A 173 5.58 -9.85 -24.99
CA ARG A 173 4.64 -9.06 -24.19
C ARG A 173 4.17 -9.88 -23.00
N ILE A 174 4.67 -9.52 -21.81
CA ILE A 174 4.33 -10.19 -20.54
C ILE A 174 3.21 -9.46 -19.80
N GLY A 175 2.48 -10.18 -18.96
CA GLY A 175 1.55 -9.62 -17.97
C GLY A 175 2.28 -9.32 -16.66
N LEU A 176 1.93 -8.22 -16.00
CA LEU A 176 2.53 -7.79 -14.74
C LEU A 176 1.50 -7.14 -13.82
N PHE A 177 1.58 -7.44 -12.53
CA PHE A 177 0.88 -6.68 -11.48
C PHE A 177 1.74 -6.64 -10.22
N GLY A 178 1.52 -5.64 -9.37
CA GLY A 178 2.36 -5.49 -8.18
C GLY A 178 1.86 -4.51 -7.16
N ALA A 179 2.60 -4.45 -6.05
CA ALA A 179 2.37 -3.58 -4.91
C ALA A 179 3.70 -3.02 -4.41
N LEU A 180 3.73 -1.74 -4.05
CA LEU A 180 4.78 -1.18 -3.21
C LEU A 180 4.37 -1.28 -1.74
N HIS A 181 5.26 -1.81 -0.90
CA HIS A 181 5.13 -1.75 0.55
C HIS A 181 6.23 -0.88 1.14
N THR A 182 5.92 -0.17 2.22
CA THR A 182 6.85 0.72 2.92
C THR A 182 7.29 0.20 4.29
N TYR A 183 6.79 -0.96 4.71
CA TYR A 183 7.04 -1.50 6.04
C TYR A 183 7.26 -3.01 6.02
N GLY A 184 8.16 -3.49 6.88
CA GLY A 184 8.39 -4.91 7.11
C GLY A 184 7.32 -5.56 8.00
N ARG A 185 7.47 -6.87 8.28
CA ARG A 185 6.59 -7.62 9.20
C ARG A 185 6.55 -7.03 10.62
N ARG A 186 7.68 -6.43 11.05
CA ARG A 186 7.84 -5.72 12.33
C ARG A 186 7.36 -4.26 12.28
N LEU A 187 6.71 -3.83 11.19
CA LEU A 187 6.25 -2.46 10.95
C LEU A 187 7.37 -1.41 10.88
N ASN A 188 8.63 -1.84 10.82
CA ASN A 188 9.77 -0.98 10.58
C ASN A 188 9.75 -0.46 9.14
N TRP A 189 10.24 0.78 8.94
CA TRP A 189 10.41 1.34 7.60
C TRP A 189 11.32 0.44 6.76
N ARG A 190 10.77 -0.11 5.68
CA ARG A 190 11.45 -1.05 4.78
C ARG A 190 10.73 -1.03 3.43
N PRO A 191 11.06 -0.09 2.54
CA PRO A 191 10.46 -0.05 1.22
C PRO A 191 10.84 -1.31 0.43
N HIS A 192 9.86 -1.94 -0.22
CA HIS A 192 10.10 -3.06 -1.11
C HIS A 192 8.95 -3.19 -2.10
N VAL A 193 9.27 -3.68 -3.30
CA VAL A 193 8.31 -3.82 -4.40
C VAL A 193 8.01 -5.30 -4.61
N HIS A 194 6.75 -5.66 -4.46
CA HIS A 194 6.22 -6.95 -4.85
C HIS A 194 5.73 -6.89 -6.29
N LEU A 195 6.30 -7.69 -7.17
CA LEU A 195 5.83 -7.83 -8.55
C LEU A 195 5.50 -9.28 -8.85
N SER A 196 4.49 -9.49 -9.67
CA SER A 196 4.12 -10.78 -10.20
C SER A 196 4.05 -10.64 -11.70
N ALA A 197 4.78 -11.51 -12.40
CA ALA A 197 4.82 -11.53 -13.84
C ALA A 197 4.38 -12.89 -14.36
N THR A 198 3.82 -12.89 -15.56
CA THR A 198 3.61 -14.13 -16.30
C THR A 198 4.96 -14.79 -16.59
N ALA A 199 5.05 -16.10 -16.43
CA ALA A 199 6.26 -16.88 -16.69
C ALA A 199 6.43 -17.20 -18.19
N GLY A 200 6.02 -16.24 -19.03
CA GLY A 200 5.91 -16.30 -20.47
C GLY A 200 5.17 -15.08 -20.99
N GLY A 201 5.05 -14.95 -22.30
CA GLY A 201 4.36 -13.84 -22.94
C GLY A 201 4.04 -14.15 -24.39
N LEU A 202 3.33 -13.24 -25.04
CA LEU A 202 3.00 -13.33 -26.46
C LEU A 202 4.10 -12.68 -27.29
N ASP A 203 4.54 -13.35 -28.34
CA ASP A 203 5.37 -12.72 -29.37
C ASP A 203 4.53 -11.81 -30.28
N GLU A 204 5.16 -11.24 -31.32
CA GLU A 204 4.50 -10.33 -32.26
C GLU A 204 3.38 -11.00 -33.06
N GLN A 205 3.48 -12.33 -33.26
CA GLN A 205 2.47 -13.14 -33.93
C GLN A 205 1.35 -13.60 -32.98
N GLY A 206 1.41 -13.21 -31.70
CA GLY A 206 0.43 -13.61 -30.70
C GLY A 206 0.60 -15.05 -30.21
N VAL A 207 1.75 -15.67 -30.44
CA VAL A 207 2.05 -17.03 -29.97
C VAL A 207 2.68 -16.97 -28.59
N TRP A 208 2.19 -17.81 -27.68
CA TRP A 208 2.74 -17.90 -26.33
C TRP A 208 4.13 -18.54 -26.32
N LYS A 209 5.08 -17.89 -25.64
CA LYS A 209 6.43 -18.42 -25.37
C LYS A 209 6.75 -18.34 -23.88
N ASN A 210 7.41 -19.37 -23.36
CA ASN A 210 7.83 -19.42 -21.97
C ASN A 210 9.00 -18.45 -21.70
N LEU A 211 9.01 -17.87 -20.50
CA LEU A 211 10.06 -16.98 -20.01
C LEU A 211 10.56 -17.48 -18.65
N ALA A 212 11.88 -17.38 -18.46
CA ALA A 212 12.52 -17.65 -17.19
C ALA A 212 13.17 -16.37 -16.68
N PHE A 213 12.87 -16.01 -15.43
CA PHE A 213 13.57 -14.94 -14.72
C PHE A 213 14.74 -15.55 -13.96
N HIS A 214 15.91 -14.93 -14.06
CA HIS A 214 17.12 -15.36 -13.36
C HIS A 214 17.46 -14.36 -12.25
N GLU A 215 17.51 -14.82 -11.01
CA GLU A 215 17.70 -13.96 -9.84
C GLU A 215 18.94 -13.06 -9.95
N LYS A 216 20.10 -13.63 -10.31
CA LYS A 216 21.35 -12.86 -10.48
C LYS A 216 21.22 -11.73 -11.50
N ALA A 217 20.61 -12.01 -12.65
CA ALA A 217 20.42 -11.02 -13.71
C ALA A 217 19.44 -9.91 -13.28
N MET A 218 18.32 -10.29 -12.65
CA MET A 218 17.35 -9.33 -12.11
C MET A 218 18.00 -8.45 -11.04
N ARG A 219 18.82 -9.03 -10.16
CA ARG A 219 19.52 -8.33 -9.08
C ARG A 219 20.52 -7.32 -9.62
N HIS A 220 21.34 -7.72 -10.59
CA HIS A 220 22.33 -6.82 -11.18
C HIS A 220 21.67 -5.63 -11.87
N ARG A 221 20.62 -5.87 -12.68
CA ARG A 221 19.88 -4.78 -13.34
C ARG A 221 19.15 -3.90 -12.32
N TRP A 222 18.59 -4.47 -11.27
CA TRP A 222 17.91 -3.71 -10.21
C TRP A 222 18.86 -2.75 -9.50
N MET A 223 20.02 -3.28 -9.06
CA MET A 223 21.08 -2.49 -8.44
C MET A 223 21.55 -1.37 -9.37
N TRP A 224 21.84 -1.70 -10.64
CA TRP A 224 22.28 -0.71 -11.62
C TRP A 224 21.23 0.38 -11.85
N ASN A 225 19.96 0.00 -12.05
CA ASN A 225 18.86 0.94 -12.27
C ASN A 225 18.70 1.92 -11.10
N VAL A 226 18.66 1.41 -9.86
CA VAL A 226 18.51 2.25 -8.66
C VAL A 226 19.72 3.18 -8.50
N ARG A 227 20.94 2.66 -8.64
CA ARG A 227 22.17 3.47 -8.55
C ARG A 227 22.19 4.57 -9.61
N ASN A 228 21.96 4.21 -10.87
CA ASN A 228 21.97 5.15 -11.98
C ASN A 228 20.94 6.28 -11.77
N THR A 229 19.74 5.93 -11.29
CA THR A 229 18.74 6.95 -10.95
C THR A 229 19.19 7.85 -9.81
N LEU A 230 19.73 7.30 -8.73
CA LEU A 230 20.19 8.12 -7.60
C LEU A 230 21.37 9.02 -7.96
N LEU A 231 22.33 8.54 -8.77
CA LEU A 231 23.45 9.36 -9.24
C LEU A 231 22.99 10.63 -9.96
N GLY A 232 21.91 10.56 -10.76
CA GLY A 232 21.34 11.71 -11.46
C GLY A 232 20.49 12.65 -10.62
N LEU A 233 20.32 12.37 -9.32
CA LEU A 233 19.48 13.15 -8.40
C LEU A 233 20.30 13.95 -7.36
N TRP A 234 21.61 14.07 -7.56
CA TRP A 234 22.45 14.91 -6.70
C TRP A 234 21.91 16.36 -6.67
N GLY A 235 21.89 16.96 -5.47
CA GLY A 235 21.37 18.31 -5.24
C GLY A 235 19.85 18.48 -5.32
N GLN A 236 19.10 17.44 -5.70
CA GLN A 236 17.64 17.50 -5.85
C GLN A 236 16.86 16.84 -4.70
N LEU A 237 17.57 16.10 -3.83
CA LEU A 237 16.98 15.32 -2.76
C LEU A 237 17.16 15.99 -1.41
N THR A 238 16.19 15.82 -0.52
CA THR A 238 16.35 16.14 0.90
C THR A 238 17.26 15.10 1.53
N LEU A 239 18.45 15.52 1.99
CA LEU A 239 19.35 14.63 2.71
C LEU A 239 18.83 14.38 4.13
N PRO A 240 18.70 13.11 4.56
CA PRO A 240 18.46 12.78 5.96
C PRO A 240 19.55 13.36 6.88
N PRO A 241 19.24 13.68 8.15
CA PRO A 241 20.23 14.18 9.10
C PRO A 241 21.46 13.28 9.25
N GLU A 242 21.29 11.96 9.16
CA GLU A 242 22.40 11.01 9.25
C GLU A 242 23.37 11.10 8.06
N LEU A 243 22.92 11.69 6.94
CA LEU A 243 23.71 11.93 5.73
C LEU A 243 24.13 13.40 5.59
N ALA A 244 24.06 14.20 6.65
CA ALA A 244 24.47 15.61 6.63
C ALA A 244 25.96 15.83 6.29
N HIS A 245 26.79 14.81 6.47
CA HIS A 245 28.21 14.81 6.11
C HIS A 245 28.46 14.71 4.59
N ILE A 246 27.43 14.42 3.79
CA ILE A 246 27.52 14.34 2.33
C ILE A 246 27.37 15.77 1.77
N THR A 247 28.49 16.44 1.51
CA THR A 247 28.50 17.85 1.07
C THR A 247 28.86 18.02 -0.40
N HIS A 248 29.57 17.06 -0.99
CA HIS A 248 30.00 17.12 -2.38
C HIS A 248 29.43 15.98 -3.23
N GLU A 249 29.38 16.18 -4.54
CA GLU A 249 28.92 15.15 -5.48
C GLU A 249 29.77 13.87 -5.38
N SER A 250 31.07 14.00 -5.11
CA SER A 250 31.97 12.85 -4.88
C SER A 250 31.50 11.97 -3.72
N ASP A 251 31.05 12.57 -2.62
CA ASP A 251 30.59 11.86 -1.42
C ASP A 251 29.28 11.13 -1.74
N TRP A 252 28.38 11.80 -2.46
CA TRP A 252 27.13 11.21 -2.95
C TRP A 252 27.38 10.00 -3.86
N ARG A 253 28.28 10.16 -4.83
CA ARG A 253 28.67 9.06 -5.73
C ARG A 253 29.24 7.90 -4.94
N HIS A 254 30.10 8.17 -3.95
CA HIS A 254 30.67 7.15 -3.08
C HIS A 254 29.57 6.42 -2.28
N LEU A 255 28.63 7.14 -1.66
CA LEU A 255 27.49 6.57 -0.95
C LEU A 255 26.67 5.66 -1.88
N VAL A 256 26.23 6.16 -3.04
CA VAL A 256 25.33 5.42 -3.95
C VAL A 256 26.00 4.18 -4.54
N LEU A 257 27.28 4.28 -4.93
CA LEU A 257 28.01 3.18 -5.55
C LEU A 257 28.39 2.09 -4.54
N ASN A 258 28.64 2.44 -3.27
CA ASN A 258 28.97 1.49 -2.23
C ASN A 258 27.75 1.02 -1.41
N ALA A 259 26.59 1.67 -1.56
CA ALA A 259 25.37 1.33 -0.85
C ALA A 259 25.04 -0.16 -0.96
N GLY A 260 24.93 -0.79 0.21
CA GLY A 260 24.59 -2.19 0.39
C GLY A 260 25.67 -3.21 0.03
N GLY A 261 26.83 -2.83 -0.54
CA GLY A 261 27.86 -3.80 -0.94
C GLY A 261 27.28 -5.00 -1.72
N GLN A 262 27.41 -6.21 -1.16
CA GLN A 262 26.85 -7.46 -1.69
C GLN A 262 25.39 -7.77 -1.26
N HIS A 263 24.82 -6.96 -0.36
CA HIS A 263 23.52 -7.17 0.29
C HIS A 263 22.33 -6.62 -0.52
N TRP A 264 22.39 -6.78 -1.84
CA TRP A 264 21.24 -6.54 -2.71
C TRP A 264 20.43 -7.83 -2.82
N HIS A 265 19.21 -7.83 -2.31
CA HIS A 265 18.38 -9.03 -2.30
C HIS A 265 17.15 -8.87 -3.20
N ILE A 266 16.96 -9.86 -4.07
CA ILE A 266 15.69 -10.10 -4.75
C ILE A 266 15.24 -11.49 -4.37
N TYR A 267 13.99 -11.60 -3.94
CA TYR A 267 13.37 -12.90 -3.76
C TYR A 267 12.65 -13.30 -5.04
N LEU A 268 12.93 -14.52 -5.52
CA LEU A 268 12.25 -15.13 -6.64
C LEU A 268 11.53 -16.40 -6.16
N SER A 269 10.20 -16.38 -6.19
CA SER A 269 9.40 -17.55 -5.81
C SER A 269 9.44 -18.67 -6.86
N LYS A 270 8.98 -19.87 -6.47
CA LYS A 270 8.62 -20.92 -7.43
C LYS A 270 7.48 -20.44 -8.33
N LYS A 271 7.46 -20.91 -9.58
CA LYS A 271 6.35 -20.64 -10.51
C LYS A 271 5.06 -21.26 -9.97
N THR A 272 3.95 -20.57 -10.16
CA THR A 272 2.59 -21.10 -9.91
C THR A 272 1.91 -21.36 -11.24
N GLU A 273 1.12 -22.42 -11.33
CA GLU A 273 0.41 -22.81 -12.57
C GLU A 273 -0.55 -21.73 -13.06
N ASN A 274 -1.12 -20.94 -12.15
CA ASN A 274 -2.02 -19.83 -12.45
C ASN A 274 -1.78 -18.62 -11.54
N GLY A 275 -2.39 -17.49 -11.89
CA GLY A 275 -2.26 -16.22 -11.18
C GLY A 275 -3.07 -16.13 -9.88
N ARG A 276 -4.01 -17.05 -9.62
CA ARG A 276 -4.97 -16.95 -8.50
C ARG A 276 -4.26 -16.94 -7.14
N LYS A 277 -3.31 -17.86 -6.94
CA LYS A 277 -2.52 -17.92 -5.68
C LYS A 277 -1.79 -16.60 -5.44
N THR A 278 -1.23 -16.02 -6.50
CA THR A 278 -0.43 -14.81 -6.44
C THR A 278 -1.27 -13.55 -6.23
N VAL A 279 -2.44 -13.45 -6.88
CA VAL A 279 -3.43 -12.39 -6.64
C VAL A 279 -3.96 -12.44 -5.23
N ASN A 280 -4.32 -13.63 -4.74
CA ASN A 280 -4.82 -13.81 -3.38
C ASN A 280 -3.76 -13.42 -2.35
N TYR A 281 -2.49 -13.72 -2.62
CA TYR A 281 -1.38 -13.31 -1.77
C TYR A 281 -1.19 -11.79 -1.77
N LEU A 282 -1.06 -11.15 -2.93
CA LEU A 282 -0.82 -9.70 -3.03
C LEU A 282 -2.03 -8.86 -2.60
N GLY A 283 -3.24 -9.29 -2.95
CA GLY A 283 -4.49 -8.61 -2.58
C GLY A 283 -4.59 -8.38 -1.08
N ARG A 284 -4.09 -9.33 -0.28
CA ARG A 284 -4.04 -9.20 1.18
C ARG A 284 -3.23 -8.01 1.67
N TYR A 285 -2.38 -7.37 0.89
CA TYR A 285 -1.55 -6.26 1.34
C TYR A 285 -1.85 -4.93 0.65
N LEU A 286 -2.68 -4.95 -0.42
CA LEU A 286 -2.99 -3.78 -1.22
C LEU A 286 -3.97 -2.80 -0.56
N LYS A 287 -5.06 -3.31 0.03
CA LYS A 287 -6.20 -2.48 0.46
C LYS A 287 -6.49 -2.52 1.95
N LYS A 288 -5.71 -3.24 2.76
CA LYS A 288 -5.92 -3.36 4.21
C LYS A 288 -4.79 -2.71 5.03
N PRO A 289 -5.02 -2.43 6.33
CA PRO A 289 -4.01 -1.89 7.23
C PRO A 289 -2.78 -2.81 7.36
N PRO A 290 -1.62 -2.25 7.75
CA PRO A 290 -0.36 -3.00 7.88
C PRO A 290 -0.41 -4.11 8.93
N ILE A 291 -1.32 -4.01 9.90
CA ILE A 291 -1.54 -4.99 10.95
C ILE A 291 -2.97 -5.55 10.85
N SER A 292 -3.11 -6.87 10.95
CA SER A 292 -4.43 -7.51 10.98
C SER A 292 -5.08 -7.34 12.34
N GLY A 293 -6.40 -7.25 12.37
CA GLY A 293 -7.14 -7.18 13.63
C GLY A 293 -6.88 -8.39 14.54
N SER A 294 -6.67 -9.58 13.97
CA SER A 294 -6.30 -10.79 14.73
C SER A 294 -5.00 -10.63 15.52
N ARG A 295 -4.03 -9.86 15.02
CA ARG A 295 -2.77 -9.59 15.74
C ARG A 295 -2.93 -8.59 16.89
N LEU A 296 -4.08 -7.92 16.96
CA LEU A 296 -4.42 -6.90 17.97
C LEU A 296 -5.53 -7.37 18.91
N ALA A 297 -6.11 -8.54 18.67
CA ALA A 297 -7.25 -9.06 19.42
C ALA A 297 -6.85 -9.84 20.68
N HIS A 298 -5.55 -10.00 20.91
CA HIS A 298 -4.95 -10.64 22.08
C HIS A 298 -4.45 -9.56 23.03
#